data_AF-K0I875-F1
#
_entry.id   AF-K0I875-F1
#
_cell.length_a   1.000
_cell.length_b   1.000
_cell.length_c   1.000
_cell.angle_alpha   90.00
_cell.angle_beta   90.00
_cell.angle_gamma   90.00
#
_symmetry.space_group_name_H-M   'P 1'
#
loop_
_entity.id
_entity.type
_entity.pdbx_description
1 polymer ?
#
loop_
_entity_poly.entity_id
_entity_poly.type
_entity_poly.pdbx_seq_one_letter_code
_entity_poly.pdbx_strand_id
1 'polypeptide(L)' 'MLNKKLSNVRMLKLSSWCTAILDGKQVRVRVRHLGRGKFQVIEDESGTNNQKIIDASDIIHCDK' A
#
# COMPACT_ATOMS: atom_id res chain seq x y z
N MET A 1 2.74 -22.20 15.90
CA MET A 1 2.02 -21.25 15.01
C MET A 1 2.38 -19.79 15.37
N LEU A 2 3.65 -19.37 15.18
CA LEU A 2 4.13 -18.08 15.73
C LEU A 2 4.76 -17.12 14.70
N ASN A 3 4.48 -17.25 13.40
CA ASN A 3 5.18 -16.46 12.37
C ASN A 3 4.31 -15.45 11.58
N LYS A 4 2.99 -15.36 11.85
CA LYS A 4 2.10 -14.40 11.14
C LYS A 4 1.98 -13.01 11.80
N LYS A 5 2.21 -12.89 13.11
CA LYS A 5 2.04 -11.61 13.83
C LYS A 5 3.20 -10.63 13.62
N LEU A 6 4.44 -11.12 13.58
CA LEU A 6 5.64 -10.29 13.41
C LEU A 6 5.81 -9.73 12.00
N SER A 7 5.35 -10.46 10.97
CA SER A 7 5.39 -10.04 9.58
C SER A 7 4.46 -8.86 9.30
N ASN A 8 3.25 -8.86 9.89
CA ASN A 8 2.33 -7.72 9.78
C ASN A 8 2.87 -6.44 10.45
N VAL A 9 3.47 -6.56 11.64
CA VAL A 9 4.03 -5.40 12.35
C VAL A 9 5.22 -4.78 11.62
N ARG A 10 6.09 -5.60 10.99
CA ARG A 10 7.18 -5.09 10.14
C ARG A 10 6.67 -4.52 8.82
N MET A 11 5.64 -5.12 8.21
CA MET A 11 5.03 -4.59 6.99
C MET A 11 4.40 -3.21 7.20
N LEU A 12 3.74 -2.99 8.34
CA LEU A 12 3.16 -1.68 8.69
C LEU A 12 4.22 -0.59 8.90
N LYS A 13 5.44 -0.96 9.32
CA LYS A 13 6.57 -0.02 9.52
C LYS A 13 7.24 0.43 8.22
N LEU A 14 7.12 -0.36 7.15
CA LEU A 14 7.74 -0.08 5.84
C LEU A 14 6.69 0.31 4.79
N SER A 15 5.51 0.71 5.25
CA SER A 15 4.43 1.17 4.40
C SER A 15 4.12 2.62 4.65
N SER A 16 3.70 3.30 3.60
CA SER A 16 3.36 4.71 3.60
C SER A 16 1.94 4.87 3.13
N TRP A 17 1.23 5.85 3.72
CA TRP A 17 -0.03 6.30 3.17
C TRP A 17 0.25 7.15 1.94
N CYS A 18 -0.46 6.85 0.85
CA CYS A 18 -0.34 7.54 -0.41
C CYS A 18 -1.73 7.76 -1.02
N THR A 19 -1.86 8.81 -1.81
CA THR A 19 -3.00 9.00 -2.71
C THR A 19 -2.64 8.40 -4.06
N ALA A 20 -3.46 7.46 -4.52
CA ALA A 20 -3.28 6.79 -5.81
C ALA A 20 -4.55 6.85 -6.64
N ILE A 21 -4.41 6.70 -7.95
CA ILE A 21 -5.53 6.56 -8.88
C ILE A 21 -5.81 5.06 -9.04
N LEU A 22 -6.90 4.58 -8.45
CA LEU A 22 -7.42 3.24 -8.68
C LEU A 22 -8.68 3.33 -9.52
N ASP A 23 -8.71 2.63 -10.65
CA ASP A 23 -9.90 2.53 -11.51
C ASP A 23 -10.47 3.92 -11.89
N GLY A 24 -9.57 4.88 -12.14
CA GLY A 24 -9.90 6.26 -12.51
C GLY A 24 -10.32 7.18 -11.35
N LYS A 25 -10.31 6.69 -10.10
CA LYS A 25 -10.67 7.46 -8.91
C LYS A 25 -9.45 7.68 -8.02
N GLN A 26 -9.31 8.87 -7.46
CA GLN A 26 -8.34 9.12 -6.40
C GLN A 26 -8.83 8.50 -5.11
N VAL A 27 -7.99 7.67 -4.51
CA VAL A 27 -8.27 6.99 -3.25
C VAL A 27 -7.02 7.00 -2.38
N ARG A 28 -7.24 7.06 -1.07
CA ARG A 28 -6.15 6.99 -0.10
C ARG A 28 -5.86 5.54 0.23
N VAL A 29 -4.63 5.11 0.00
CA VAL A 29 -4.18 3.73 0.15
C VAL A 29 -2.87 3.70 0.91
N ARG A 30 -2.71 2.71 1.78
CA ARG A 30 -1.43 2.39 2.38
C ARG A 30 -0.72 1.39 1.50
N VAL A 31 0.47 1.75 1.06
CA VAL A 31 1.23 0.93 0.11
C VAL A 31 2.59 0.55 0.67
N ARG A 32 3.13 -0.55 0.16
CA ARG A 32 4.49 -0.99 0.39
C ARG A 32 5.23 -1.05 -0.94
N HIS A 33 6.42 -0.46 -0.98
CA HIS A 33 7.29 -0.58 -2.15
C HIS A 33 7.80 -2.03 -2.29
N LEU A 34 7.55 -2.63 -3.46
CA LEU A 34 8.04 -3.96 -3.83
C LEU A 34 9.35 -3.91 -4.63
N GLY A 35 9.73 -2.73 -5.15
CA GLY A 35 10.86 -2.55 -6.05
C GLY A 35 10.42 -2.30 -7.50
N ARG A 36 11.34 -1.80 -8.33
CA ARG A 36 11.13 -1.52 -9.76
C ARG A 36 9.93 -0.61 -10.06
N GLY A 37 9.63 0.31 -9.15
CA GLY A 37 8.48 1.20 -9.27
C GLY A 37 7.14 0.51 -9.05
N LYS A 38 7.11 -0.67 -8.42
CA LYS A 38 5.86 -1.37 -8.07
C LYS A 38 5.56 -1.25 -6.59
N PHE A 39 4.27 -1.13 -6.29
CA PHE A 39 3.77 -0.96 -4.93
C PHE A 39 2.63 -1.94 -4.68
N GLN A 40 2.65 -2.58 -3.51
CA GLN A 40 1.54 -3.39 -3.04
C GLN A 40 0.64 -2.53 -2.17
N VAL A 41 -0.64 -2.45 -2.51
CA VAL A 41 -1.67 -1.91 -1.62
C VAL A 41 -1.85 -2.88 -0.47
N ILE A 42 -1.75 -2.38 0.76
CA ILE A 42 -1.96 -3.14 1.98
C ILE A 42 -3.39 -2.91 2.43
N GLU A 43 -3.77 -1.66 2.67
CA GLU A 43 -5.09 -1.24 3.13
C GLU A 43 -5.55 0.00 2.37
N ASP A 44 -6.85 0.15 2.14
CA ASP A 44 -7.46 1.40 1.67
C ASP A 44 -8.02 2.23 2.83
N GLU A 45 -8.57 3.40 2.52
CA GLU A 45 -9.20 4.28 3.51
C GLU A 45 -10.40 3.64 4.24
N SER A 46 -11.04 2.63 3.64
CA SER A 46 -12.12 1.87 4.26
C SER A 46 -11.60 0.75 5.17
N GLY A 47 -10.29 0.56 5.26
CA GLY A 47 -9.65 -0.54 6.00
C GLY A 47 -9.71 -1.88 5.28
N THR A 48 -10.07 -1.90 3.99
CA THR A 48 -10.13 -3.14 3.20
C THR A 48 -8.73 -3.51 2.74
N ASN A 49 -8.31 -4.74 3.06
CA ASN A 49 -7.03 -5.25 2.60
C ASN A 49 -7.12 -5.73 1.15
N ASN A 50 -6.73 -4.86 0.23
CA ASN A 50 -6.65 -5.17 -1.18
C ASN A 50 -5.18 -5.37 -1.53
N GLN A 51 -4.68 -6.61 -1.55
CA GLN A 51 -3.28 -6.94 -1.94
C GLN A 51 -2.96 -6.68 -3.43
N LYS A 52 -3.66 -5.71 -4.05
CA LYS A 52 -3.50 -5.24 -5.41
C LYS A 52 -2.11 -4.64 -5.58
N ILE A 53 -1.47 -4.93 -6.70
CA ILE A 53 -0.20 -4.31 -7.08
C ILE A 53 -0.52 -3.16 -8.03
N ILE A 54 0.08 -2.01 -7.78
CA ILE A 54 -0.02 -0.81 -8.60
C ILE A 54 1.38 -0.34 -9.01
N ASP A 55 1.44 0.43 -10.08
CA ASP A 55 2.69 1.01 -10.56
C ASP A 55 2.91 2.41 -9.96
N ALA A 56 4.17 2.88 -9.98
CA ALA A 56 4.54 4.19 -9.46
C ALA A 56 3.80 5.33 -10.16
N SER A 57 3.43 5.13 -11.43
CA SER A 57 2.63 6.06 -12.22
C SER A 57 1.23 6.27 -11.66
N ASP A 58 0.69 5.30 -10.93
CA ASP A 58 -0.65 5.39 -10.34
C ASP A 58 -0.63 6.20 -9.03
N ILE A 59 0.56 6.45 -8.45
CA ILE A 59 0.72 7.18 -7.19
C ILE A 59 0.89 8.66 -7.47
N ILE A 60 0.03 9.49 -6.86
CA ILE A 60 0.08 10.94 -6.99
C ILE A 60 0.99 11.54 -5.91
N HIS A 61 0.81 11.11 -4.67
CA HIS A 61 1.52 11.65 -3.52
C HIS A 61 1.61 10.62 -2.40
N CYS A 62 2.70 10.65 -1.62
CA CYS A 62 2.85 9.86 -0.41
C CYS A 62 3.16 10.78 0.77
N ASP A 63 2.49 10.55 1.89
CA ASP A 63 2.76 11.26 3.14
C ASP A 63 4.16 10.87 3.64
N LYS A 64 4.91 11.87 4.13
CA LYS A 64 6.25 11.69 4.73
C LYS A 64 6.17 11.27 6.19
#